data_AF-A0A142XAC5-F1
#
_entry.id   AF-A0A142XAC5-F1
#
_cell.length_a   1.000
_cell.length_b   1.000
_cell.length_c   1.000
_cell.angle_alpha   90.00
_cell.angle_beta   90.00
_cell.angle_gamma   90.00
#
_symmetry.space_group_name_H-M   'P 1'
#
loop_
_entity.id
_entity.type
_entity.pdbx_description
1 polymer ?
#
loop_
_entity_poly.entity_id
_entity_poly.type
_entity_poly.pdbx_seq_one_letter_code
_entity_poly.pdbx_strand_id
1 'polypeptide(L)'
;MPLLDHFHSPLCPRRHWDSFFVTWAGTIADALNTALLPKGYYSEEYARIGARTEPGDVTQTDEFEVRVYEAEGGARLVAALELVSPANKDRESHRRAFTTKCAGYLAQGIAVIVVDVVTSRSGNLHADILRLLDRPTDTSLPDGTELYAVAYRPVVRDGAEVIEIWPEPLAVGRELPTLPLALNAEMCLPIDLESTYTAACARRRLE
;
A
#
# COMPACT_ATOMS: atom_id res chain seq x y z
N MET A 1 -7.11 -9.64 -14.07
CA MET A 1 -7.23 -8.53 -15.06
C MET A 1 -5.94 -7.73 -15.02
N PRO A 2 -5.26 -7.48 -16.14
CA PRO A 2 -3.98 -6.77 -16.12
C PRO A 2 -4.12 -5.33 -15.61
N LEU A 3 -3.05 -4.81 -14.99
CA LEU A 3 -2.99 -3.45 -14.46
C LEU A 3 -3.22 -2.41 -15.57
N LEU A 4 -4.28 -1.62 -15.47
CA LEU A 4 -4.57 -0.47 -16.32
C LEU A 4 -3.79 0.78 -15.87
N ASP A 5 -3.48 1.67 -16.81
CA ASP A 5 -2.96 3.00 -16.49
C ASP A 5 -4.12 3.94 -16.12
N HIS A 6 -4.31 4.15 -14.82
CA HIS A 6 -5.37 5.01 -14.27
C HIS A 6 -5.09 6.52 -14.37
N PHE A 7 -3.87 6.92 -14.75
CA PHE A 7 -3.44 8.32 -14.71
C PHE A 7 -3.27 8.96 -16.09
N HIS A 8 -3.30 8.15 -17.17
CA HIS A 8 -3.25 8.62 -18.55
C HIS A 8 -4.46 8.16 -19.39
N SER A 9 -4.52 8.63 -20.63
CA SER A 9 -5.54 8.22 -21.61
C SER A 9 -5.48 6.71 -21.84
N PRO A 10 -6.63 6.00 -21.97
CA PRO A 10 -7.98 6.55 -22.14
C PRO A 10 -8.76 6.75 -20.84
N LEU A 11 -8.25 6.28 -19.69
CA LEU A 11 -8.98 6.36 -18.42
C LEU A 11 -8.99 7.79 -17.87
N CYS A 12 -7.84 8.45 -17.81
CA CYS A 12 -7.75 9.86 -17.44
C CYS A 12 -7.96 10.75 -18.68
N PRO A 13 -8.78 11.83 -18.61
CA PRO A 13 -9.47 12.36 -17.45
C PRO A 13 -10.92 11.85 -17.28
N ARG A 14 -11.34 10.84 -18.05
CA ARG A 14 -12.73 10.33 -18.09
C ARG A 14 -13.16 9.65 -16.79
N ARG A 15 -12.20 9.10 -16.05
CA ARG A 15 -12.35 8.40 -14.77
C ARG A 15 -11.46 9.08 -13.74
N HIS A 16 -11.97 9.21 -12.53
CA HIS A 16 -11.22 9.73 -11.39
C HIS A 16 -10.44 8.58 -10.75
N TRP A 17 -9.10 8.67 -10.78
CA TRP A 17 -8.21 7.66 -10.21
C TRP A 17 -8.43 7.52 -8.69
N ASP A 18 -8.71 8.63 -7.99
CA ASP A 18 -8.92 8.68 -6.54
C ASP A 18 -10.16 7.86 -6.13
N SER A 19 -11.27 8.01 -6.87
CA SER A 19 -12.48 7.21 -6.69
C SER A 19 -12.25 5.71 -6.95
N PHE A 20 -11.37 5.37 -7.89
CA PHE A 20 -10.96 3.97 -8.10
C PHE A 20 -10.16 3.45 -6.90
N PHE A 21 -9.20 4.22 -6.38
CA PHE A 21 -8.39 3.84 -5.22
C PHE A 21 -9.23 3.59 -3.96
N VAL A 22 -10.25 4.42 -3.68
CA VAL A 22 -11.21 4.15 -2.58
C VAL A 22 -11.88 2.78 -2.78
N THR A 23 -12.25 2.45 -4.01
CA THR A 23 -12.94 1.18 -4.32
C THR A 23 -12.02 -0.01 -4.16
N TRP A 24 -10.76 0.15 -4.58
CA TRP A 24 -9.78 -0.91 -4.48
C TRP A 24 -9.37 -1.16 -3.02
N ALA A 25 -9.18 -0.11 -2.22
CA ALA A 25 -9.00 -0.24 -0.78
C ALA A 25 -10.18 -0.98 -0.13
N GLY A 26 -11.42 -0.61 -0.49
CA GLY A 26 -12.62 -1.31 -0.03
C GLY A 26 -12.70 -2.78 -0.50
N THR A 27 -12.32 -3.12 -1.74
CA THR A 27 -12.30 -4.54 -2.18
C THR A 27 -11.24 -5.36 -1.46
N ILE A 28 -10.10 -4.75 -1.10
CA ILE A 28 -9.07 -5.39 -0.26
C ILE A 28 -9.62 -5.63 1.14
N ALA A 29 -10.23 -4.63 1.78
CA ALA A 29 -10.84 -4.76 3.12
C ALA A 29 -11.98 -5.80 3.13
N ASP A 30 -12.83 -5.82 2.10
CA ASP A 30 -13.87 -6.84 1.93
C ASP A 30 -13.26 -8.26 1.85
N ALA A 31 -12.24 -8.46 1.02
CA ALA A 31 -11.60 -9.76 0.84
C ALA A 31 -10.93 -10.25 2.14
N LEU A 32 -10.27 -9.33 2.86
CA LEU A 32 -9.71 -9.59 4.18
C LEU A 32 -10.81 -10.04 5.15
N ASN A 33 -11.87 -9.26 5.32
CA ASN A 33 -12.95 -9.55 6.27
C ASN A 33 -13.78 -10.79 5.94
N THR A 34 -13.96 -11.12 4.66
CA THR A 34 -14.87 -12.20 4.24
C THR A 34 -14.19 -13.55 3.98
N ALA A 35 -12.89 -13.56 3.65
CA ALA A 35 -12.22 -14.78 3.22
C ALA A 35 -10.90 -15.08 3.92
N LEU A 36 -10.16 -14.07 4.39
CA LEU A 36 -8.77 -14.28 4.83
C LEU A 36 -8.54 -14.11 6.33
N LEU A 37 -9.17 -13.12 6.96
CA LEU A 37 -8.93 -12.82 8.37
C LEU A 37 -9.56 -13.88 9.28
N PRO A 38 -8.79 -14.44 10.24
CA PRO A 38 -9.33 -15.36 11.21
C PRO A 38 -10.23 -14.63 12.22
N LYS A 39 -11.03 -15.40 12.96
CA LYS A 39 -11.85 -14.86 14.05
C LYS A 39 -10.97 -14.08 15.03
N GLY A 40 -11.45 -12.91 15.46
CA GLY A 40 -10.72 -12.01 16.34
C GLY A 40 -9.92 -10.95 15.60
N TYR A 41 -9.88 -10.97 14.27
CA TYR A 41 -9.31 -9.93 13.44
C TYR A 41 -10.38 -9.30 12.54
N TYR A 42 -10.17 -8.05 12.17
CA TYR A 42 -10.99 -7.34 11.19
C TYR A 42 -10.16 -6.29 10.46
N SER A 43 -10.62 -5.86 9.29
CA SER A 43 -10.00 -4.79 8.52
C SER A 43 -10.97 -3.66 8.22
N GLU A 44 -10.41 -2.46 8.05
CA GLU A 44 -11.14 -1.25 7.69
C GLU A 44 -10.33 -0.46 6.66
N GLU A 45 -11.00 0.05 5.64
CA GLU A 45 -10.42 1.01 4.70
C GLU A 45 -10.55 2.44 5.20
N TYR A 46 -9.49 3.22 5.02
CA TYR A 46 -9.40 4.62 5.33
C TYR A 46 -9.00 5.37 4.07
N ALA A 47 -9.87 6.26 3.61
CA ALA A 47 -9.57 7.17 2.53
C ALA A 47 -9.70 8.61 3.03
N ARG A 48 -8.65 9.41 2.82
CA ARG A 48 -8.70 10.85 3.02
C ARG A 48 -8.31 11.50 1.71
N ILE A 49 -9.26 12.20 1.11
CA ILE A 49 -9.01 13.00 -0.08
C ILE A 49 -8.69 14.42 0.38
N GLY A 50 -7.53 14.93 -0.01
CA GLY A 50 -7.16 16.31 0.25
C GLY A 50 -8.13 17.24 -0.46
N ALA A 51 -8.72 18.19 0.27
CA ALA A 51 -9.37 19.32 -0.34
C ALA A 51 -8.37 20.02 -1.26
N ARG A 52 -8.79 20.34 -2.48
CA ARG A 52 -8.04 21.24 -3.36
C ARG A 52 -8.09 22.65 -2.78
N THR A 53 -7.38 22.89 -1.69
CA THR A 53 -7.23 24.23 -1.12
C THR A 53 -6.02 24.94 -1.70
N GLU A 54 -6.05 26.25 -1.55
CA GLU A 54 -5.15 27.27 -2.11
C GLU A 54 -3.66 26.87 -2.16
N PRO A 55 -2.89 27.43 -3.12
CA PRO A 55 -1.44 27.23 -3.18
C PRO A 55 -0.77 27.64 -1.85
N GLY A 56 -0.29 26.67 -1.07
CA GLY A 56 0.43 26.91 0.18
C GLY A 56 -0.01 26.05 1.36
N ASP A 57 -1.17 25.38 1.27
CA ASP A 57 -1.56 24.39 2.29
C ASP A 57 -0.75 23.09 2.09
N VAL A 58 0.04 22.74 3.11
CA VAL A 58 1.05 21.67 3.10
C VAL A 58 0.56 20.40 3.81
N THR A 59 -0.71 20.34 4.22
CA THR A 59 -1.15 19.34 5.20
C THR A 59 -2.14 18.29 4.69
N GLN A 60 -2.68 18.42 3.48
CA GLN A 60 -3.66 17.47 2.97
C GLN A 60 -3.18 16.76 1.70
N THR A 61 -2.75 15.51 1.88
CA THR A 61 -2.49 14.56 0.81
C THR A 61 -3.59 13.52 0.74
N ASP A 62 -3.87 13.09 -0.49
CA ASP A 62 -4.71 11.92 -0.72
C ASP A 62 -4.05 10.68 -0.11
N GLU A 63 -4.75 10.01 0.80
CA GLU A 63 -4.32 8.78 1.46
C GLU A 63 -5.37 7.69 1.28
N PHE A 64 -4.91 6.48 0.99
CA PHE A 64 -5.73 5.30 0.78
C PHE A 64 -5.05 4.14 1.47
N GLU A 65 -5.64 3.72 2.58
CA GLU A 65 -5.05 2.76 3.49
C GLU A 65 -6.07 1.68 3.84
N VAL A 66 -5.62 0.44 3.97
CA VAL A 66 -6.39 -0.64 4.60
C VAL A 66 -5.66 -1.04 5.86
N ARG A 67 -6.35 -0.98 7.00
CA ARG A 67 -5.80 -1.34 8.30
C ARG A 67 -6.38 -2.66 8.77
N VAL A 68 -5.55 -3.48 9.39
CA VAL A 68 -5.96 -4.75 10.01
C VAL A 68 -5.75 -4.67 11.51
N TYR A 69 -6.79 -4.99 12.25
CA TYR A 69 -6.84 -4.94 13.70
C TYR A 69 -7.04 -6.34 14.29
N GLU A 70 -6.39 -6.58 15.42
CA GLU A 70 -6.76 -7.63 16.37
C GLU A 70 -7.75 -7.02 17.39
N ALA A 71 -8.90 -7.66 17.57
CA ALA A 71 -9.99 -7.14 18.41
C ALA A 71 -9.85 -7.52 19.89
N GLU A 72 -9.06 -8.55 20.21
CA GLU A 72 -8.96 -9.08 21.57
C GLU A 72 -8.19 -8.11 22.49
N GLY A 73 -8.85 -7.67 23.58
CA GLY A 73 -8.26 -6.69 24.51
C GLY A 73 -8.34 -5.23 24.04
N GLY A 74 -9.03 -4.95 22.93
CA GLY A 74 -9.14 -3.64 22.31
C GLY A 74 -8.56 -3.66 20.89
N ALA A 75 -9.02 -2.76 20.02
CA ALA A 75 -8.61 -2.70 18.62
C ALA A 75 -7.12 -2.35 18.49
N ARG A 76 -6.27 -3.35 18.32
CA ARG A 76 -4.82 -3.20 18.15
C ARG A 76 -4.46 -3.32 16.67
N LEU A 77 -3.86 -2.28 16.10
CA LEU A 77 -3.38 -2.31 14.72
C LEU A 77 -2.23 -3.32 14.60
N VAL A 78 -2.33 -4.25 13.66
CA VAL A 78 -1.33 -5.30 13.43
C VAL A 78 -0.72 -5.27 12.03
N ALA A 79 -1.46 -4.75 11.05
CA ALA A 79 -0.95 -4.56 9.70
C ALA A 79 -1.62 -3.38 9.00
N ALA A 80 -0.93 -2.81 8.00
CA ALA A 80 -1.45 -1.78 7.12
C ALA A 80 -1.08 -2.05 5.66
N LEU A 81 -1.95 -1.69 4.73
CA LEU A 81 -1.70 -1.66 3.29
C LEU A 81 -1.90 -0.23 2.79
N GLU A 82 -0.88 0.35 2.19
CA GLU A 82 -0.87 1.72 1.68
C GLU A 82 -0.88 1.70 0.14
N LEU A 83 -1.88 2.34 -0.47
CA LEU A 83 -1.87 2.61 -1.91
C LEU A 83 -1.24 3.99 -2.13
N VAL A 84 -0.14 4.04 -2.88
CA VAL A 84 0.60 5.27 -3.16
C VAL A 84 -0.23 6.19 -4.06
N SER A 85 -0.41 7.45 -3.64
CA SER A 85 -1.05 8.50 -4.44
C SER A 85 -0.02 9.36 -5.19
N PRO A 86 -0.42 10.11 -6.24
CA PRO A 86 0.49 11.04 -6.92
C PRO A 86 1.14 12.06 -5.99
N ALA A 87 0.40 12.52 -4.97
CA ALA A 87 0.91 13.47 -4.00
C ALA A 87 2.08 12.90 -3.19
N ASN A 88 2.10 11.59 -2.92
CA ASN A 88 3.19 10.95 -2.19
C ASN A 88 4.51 11.01 -2.95
N LYS A 89 4.50 11.05 -4.30
CA LYS A 89 5.72 11.16 -5.12
C LYS A 89 6.16 12.61 -5.39
N ASP A 90 5.29 13.58 -5.18
CA ASP A 90 5.44 14.97 -5.64
C ASP A 90 6.47 15.79 -4.82
N ARG A 91 6.05 16.35 -3.69
CA ARG A 91 6.91 17.20 -2.85
C ARG A 91 7.72 16.37 -1.87
N GLU A 92 8.91 16.84 -1.51
CA GLU A 92 9.76 16.20 -0.51
C GLU A 92 9.05 16.02 0.84
N SER A 93 8.27 17.01 1.27
CA SER A 93 7.49 16.93 2.50
C SER A 93 6.47 15.77 2.47
N HIS A 94 5.82 15.52 1.33
CA HIS A 94 4.85 14.44 1.18
C HIS A 94 5.52 13.06 1.11
N ARG A 95 6.64 12.95 0.39
CA ARG A 95 7.48 11.74 0.40
C ARG A 95 7.89 11.39 1.82
N ARG A 96 8.46 12.37 2.54
CA ARG A 96 8.87 12.21 3.94
C ARG A 96 7.72 11.82 4.86
N ALA A 97 6.53 12.42 4.71
CA ALA A 97 5.37 12.07 5.51
C ALA A 97 4.95 10.60 5.30
N PHE A 98 4.84 10.16 4.05
CA PHE A 98 4.52 8.78 3.69
C PHE A 98 5.56 7.79 4.23
N THR A 99 6.85 8.06 3.99
CA THR A 99 7.95 7.23 4.44
C THR A 99 8.02 7.14 5.96
N THR A 100 7.81 8.26 6.67
CA THR A 100 7.78 8.31 8.14
C THR A 100 6.60 7.51 8.71
N LYS A 101 5.43 7.58 8.07
CA LYS A 101 4.25 6.77 8.45
C LYS A 101 4.58 5.28 8.37
N CYS A 102 5.08 4.81 7.23
CA CYS A 102 5.44 3.41 7.02
C CYS A 102 6.53 2.93 8.00
N ALA A 103 7.60 3.73 8.18
CA ALA A 103 8.66 3.40 9.14
C ALA A 103 8.14 3.37 10.59
N GLY A 104 7.20 4.27 10.94
CA GLY A 104 6.55 4.29 12.24
C GLY A 104 5.72 3.03 12.51
N TYR A 105 5.03 2.48 11.52
CA TYR A 105 4.38 1.17 11.64
C TYR A 105 5.40 0.06 11.88
N LEU A 106 6.44 0.00 11.06
CA LEU A 106 7.45 -1.05 11.16
C LEU A 106 8.19 -1.05 12.49
N ALA A 107 8.51 0.13 13.03
CA ALA A 107 9.11 0.30 14.36
C ALA A 107 8.19 -0.14 15.51
N GLN A 108 6.87 -0.20 15.29
CA GLN A 108 5.89 -0.69 16.25
C GLN A 108 5.58 -2.18 16.06
N GLY A 109 6.29 -2.88 15.18
CA GLY A 109 6.02 -4.29 14.87
C GLY A 109 4.77 -4.51 14.01
N ILE A 110 4.27 -3.47 13.33
CA ILE A 110 3.11 -3.53 12.43
C ILE A 110 3.61 -3.85 11.03
N ALA A 111 3.07 -4.90 10.41
CA ALA A 111 3.41 -5.26 9.03
C ALA A 111 2.85 -4.23 8.04
N VAL A 112 3.57 -3.97 6.95
CA VAL A 112 3.14 -2.97 5.94
C VAL A 112 3.21 -3.58 4.55
N ILE A 113 2.19 -3.38 3.72
CA ILE A 113 2.28 -3.52 2.27
C ILE A 113 2.19 -2.14 1.65
N VAL A 114 3.11 -1.81 0.75
CA VAL A 114 3.05 -0.58 -0.07
C VAL A 114 2.78 -1.00 -1.51
N VAL A 115 1.75 -0.43 -2.15
CA VAL A 115 1.42 -0.68 -3.56
C VAL A 115 1.48 0.63 -4.34
N ASP A 116 2.37 0.69 -5.31
CA ASP A 116 2.63 1.84 -6.15
C ASP A 116 2.31 1.55 -7.62
N VAL A 117 1.15 2.06 -8.05
CA VAL A 117 0.69 1.99 -9.44
C VAL A 117 0.67 3.38 -10.11
N VAL A 118 1.30 4.38 -9.50
CA VAL A 118 1.27 5.77 -9.98
C VAL A 118 2.21 5.95 -11.16
N THR A 119 1.64 6.14 -12.35
CA THR A 119 2.38 6.38 -13.61
C THR A 119 2.59 7.87 -13.91
N SER A 120 1.81 8.78 -13.31
CA SER A 120 1.89 10.23 -13.60
C SER A 120 3.06 10.94 -12.90
N ARG A 121 3.76 10.26 -11.99
CA ARG A 121 4.90 10.76 -11.22
C ARG A 121 5.88 9.62 -11.00
N SER A 122 7.17 9.94 -11.02
CA SER A 122 8.24 9.01 -10.66
C SER A 122 8.72 9.25 -9.22
N GLY A 123 9.22 8.20 -8.58
CA GLY A 123 9.70 8.24 -7.21
C GLY A 123 9.73 6.83 -6.61
N ASN A 124 10.76 6.53 -5.84
CA ASN A 124 10.95 5.23 -5.19
C ASN A 124 10.81 5.39 -3.67
N LEU A 125 9.58 5.34 -3.18
CA LEU A 125 9.28 5.47 -1.74
C LEU A 125 9.81 4.29 -0.94
N HIS A 126 9.97 3.11 -1.57
CA HIS A 126 10.61 1.96 -0.94
C HIS A 126 12.08 2.25 -0.59
N ALA A 127 12.86 2.81 -1.54
CA ALA A 127 14.23 3.23 -1.27
C ALA A 127 14.30 4.32 -0.18
N ASP A 128 13.32 5.21 -0.13
CA ASP A 128 13.21 6.20 0.93
C ASP A 128 12.92 5.56 2.30
N ILE A 129 12.07 4.53 2.36
CA ILE A 129 11.80 3.74 3.58
C ILE A 129 13.06 3.01 4.05
N LEU A 130 13.78 2.32 3.16
CA LEU A 130 15.03 1.64 3.51
C LEU A 130 16.07 2.61 4.08
N ARG A 131 16.20 3.80 3.47
CA ARG A 131 17.12 4.84 3.94
C ARG A 131 16.74 5.37 5.32
N LEU A 132 15.44 5.56 5.58
CA LEU A 132 14.98 6.03 6.88
C LEU A 132 15.20 4.98 7.99
N LEU A 133 15.10 3.71 7.66
CA LEU A 133 15.30 2.58 8.58
C LEU A 133 16.78 2.17 8.74
N ASP A 134 17.72 2.86 8.07
CA ASP A 134 19.14 2.52 8.00
C ASP A 134 19.39 1.05 7.61
N ARG A 135 18.63 0.56 6.62
CA ARG A 135 18.69 -0.84 6.15
C ARG A 135 19.51 -0.98 4.86
N PRO A 136 20.24 -2.09 4.69
CA PRO A 136 21.04 -2.34 3.49
C PRO A 136 20.18 -2.55 2.23
N THR A 137 20.76 -2.22 1.07
CA THR A 137 20.10 -2.17 -0.25
C THR A 137 19.87 -3.54 -0.91
N ASP A 138 20.19 -4.66 -0.27
CA ASP A 138 20.06 -6.01 -0.87
C ASP A 138 18.60 -6.40 -1.19
N THR A 139 17.65 -5.59 -0.71
CA THR A 139 16.21 -5.72 -0.98
C THR A 139 15.70 -4.64 -1.94
N SER A 140 16.60 -3.97 -2.68
CA SER A 140 16.24 -2.93 -3.64
C SER A 140 15.51 -3.50 -4.85
N LEU A 141 14.56 -2.73 -5.37
CA LEU A 141 13.96 -2.99 -6.68
C LEU A 141 15.02 -2.88 -7.81
N PRO A 142 14.85 -3.61 -8.93
CA PRO A 142 15.69 -3.44 -10.11
C PRO A 142 15.76 -1.99 -10.59
N ASP A 143 16.90 -1.59 -11.16
CA ASP A 143 17.09 -0.27 -11.72
C ASP A 143 16.00 0.07 -12.75
N GLY A 144 15.46 1.29 -12.66
CA GLY A 144 14.39 1.75 -13.55
C GLY A 144 12.99 1.24 -13.21
N THR A 145 12.80 0.54 -12.09
CA THR A 145 11.45 0.17 -11.61
C THR A 145 10.66 1.41 -11.20
N GLU A 146 9.57 1.71 -11.93
CA GLU A 146 8.71 2.88 -11.65
C GLU A 146 7.46 2.54 -10.83
N LEU A 147 6.96 1.31 -10.99
CA LEU A 147 5.78 0.77 -10.32
C LEU A 147 6.18 -0.49 -9.56
N TYR A 148 5.66 -0.68 -8.35
CA TYR A 148 6.07 -1.80 -7.51
C TYR A 148 5.02 -2.08 -6.43
N ALA A 149 5.08 -3.26 -5.85
CA ALA A 149 4.48 -3.54 -4.56
C ALA A 149 5.54 -4.14 -3.64
N VAL A 150 5.54 -3.78 -2.36
CA VAL A 150 6.49 -4.31 -1.38
C VAL A 150 5.76 -4.71 -0.12
N ALA A 151 5.97 -5.95 0.32
CA ALA A 151 5.59 -6.37 1.67
C ALA A 151 6.77 -6.21 2.63
N TYR A 152 6.48 -5.72 3.83
CA TYR A 152 7.43 -5.56 4.93
C TYR A 152 6.87 -6.26 6.16
N ARG A 153 7.64 -7.20 6.71
CA ARG A 153 7.28 -7.94 7.91
C ARG A 153 8.30 -7.71 9.00
N PRO A 154 7.97 -6.94 10.04
CA PRO A 154 8.82 -6.86 11.24
C PRO A 154 8.74 -8.19 12.00
N VAL A 155 9.90 -8.73 12.36
CA VAL A 155 10.06 -9.96 13.14
C VAL A 155 11.17 -9.76 14.17
N VAL A 156 11.08 -10.48 15.28
CA VAL A 156 12.19 -10.57 16.24
C VAL A 156 12.88 -11.92 16.01
N ARG A 157 14.17 -11.89 15.65
CA ARG A 157 15.00 -13.09 15.46
C ARG A 157 16.21 -12.98 16.39
N ASP A 158 16.41 -14.00 17.24
CA ASP A 158 17.50 -14.05 18.21
C ASP A 158 17.64 -12.78 19.09
N GLY A 159 16.50 -12.16 19.43
CA GLY A 159 16.44 -10.93 20.22
C GLY A 159 16.72 -9.64 19.45
N ALA A 160 16.94 -9.71 18.13
CA ALA A 160 17.13 -8.55 17.26
C ALA A 160 15.90 -8.27 16.38
N GLU A 161 15.57 -6.99 16.20
CA GLU A 161 14.51 -6.54 15.29
C GLU A 161 14.98 -6.58 13.84
N VAL A 162 14.35 -7.45 13.05
CA VAL A 162 14.62 -7.66 11.63
C VAL A 162 13.35 -7.36 10.85
N ILE A 163 13.50 -6.81 9.64
CA ILE A 163 12.39 -6.62 8.72
C ILE A 163 12.65 -7.50 7.51
N GLU A 164 11.78 -8.48 7.29
CA GLU A 164 11.73 -9.26 6.05
C GLU A 164 11.01 -8.44 4.98
N ILE A 165 11.52 -8.45 3.75
CA ILE A 165 11.06 -7.57 2.66
C ILE A 165 10.89 -8.39 1.38
N TRP A 166 9.74 -8.23 0.71
CA TRP A 166 9.44 -8.86 -0.58
C TRP A 166 9.07 -7.79 -1.61
N PRO A 167 10.05 -7.28 -2.36
CA PRO A 167 9.82 -6.30 -3.41
C PRO A 167 9.39 -6.99 -4.73
N GLU A 168 8.28 -6.56 -5.30
CA GLU A 168 7.74 -7.06 -6.56
C GLU A 168 7.58 -5.91 -7.56
N PRO A 169 8.32 -5.90 -8.70
CA PRO A 169 8.12 -4.89 -9.73
C PRO A 169 6.76 -5.08 -10.41
N LEU A 170 6.08 -3.97 -10.68
CA LEU A 170 4.79 -3.95 -11.40
C LEU A 170 4.97 -3.32 -12.78
N ALA A 171 4.04 -3.60 -13.68
CA ALA A 171 3.96 -2.94 -14.97
C ALA A 171 2.52 -2.89 -15.48
N VAL A 172 2.18 -1.79 -16.16
CA VAL A 172 0.91 -1.67 -16.88
C VAL A 172 0.80 -2.81 -17.91
N GLY A 173 -0.39 -3.39 -18.00
CA GLY A 173 -0.69 -4.52 -18.89
C GLY A 173 -0.19 -5.87 -18.35
N ARG A 174 0.28 -5.94 -17.10
CA ARG A 174 0.69 -7.19 -16.44
C ARG A 174 -0.20 -7.52 -15.25
N GLU A 175 -0.18 -8.79 -14.87
CA GLU A 175 -0.83 -9.33 -13.69
C GLU A 175 -0.22 -8.76 -12.40
N LEU A 176 -1.03 -8.66 -11.34
CA LEU A 176 -0.57 -8.15 -10.04
C LEU A 176 -0.17 -9.32 -9.12
N PRO A 177 0.86 -9.16 -8.27
CA PRO A 177 1.38 -10.25 -7.46
C PRO A 177 0.47 -10.56 -6.27
N THR A 178 0.66 -11.75 -5.70
CA THR A 178 0.20 -12.06 -4.34
C THR A 178 1.32 -11.74 -3.35
N LEU A 179 1.02 -10.95 -2.31
CA LEU A 179 2.00 -10.54 -1.31
C LEU A 179 1.68 -11.07 0.10
N PRO A 180 2.70 -11.37 0.92
CA PRO A 180 2.49 -11.78 2.30
C PRO A 180 2.09 -10.60 3.20
N LEU A 181 1.00 -10.73 3.96
CA LEU A 181 0.62 -9.82 5.04
C LEU A 181 0.66 -10.54 6.38
N ALA A 182 1.69 -10.27 7.18
CA ALA A 182 1.81 -10.85 8.50
C ALA A 182 0.85 -10.18 9.49
N LEU A 183 0.12 -10.99 10.26
CA LEU A 183 -0.69 -10.51 11.39
C LEU A 183 0.09 -10.60 12.71
N ASN A 184 0.98 -11.60 12.81
CA ASN A 184 1.90 -11.81 13.92
C ASN A 184 3.07 -12.73 13.49
N ALA A 185 3.81 -13.27 14.46
CA ALA A 185 4.95 -14.15 14.23
C ALA A 185 4.58 -15.48 13.54
N GLU A 186 3.35 -15.99 13.73
CA GLU A 186 2.91 -17.30 13.25
C GLU A 186 1.96 -17.21 12.04
N MET A 187 1.19 -16.11 11.95
CA MET A 187 0.15 -15.94 10.94
C MET A 187 0.56 -14.94 9.86
N CYS A 188 0.48 -15.40 8.60
CA CYS A 188 0.74 -14.59 7.41
C CYS A 188 -0.28 -14.94 6.32
N LEU A 189 -0.96 -13.93 5.79
CA LEU A 189 -2.03 -14.08 4.81
C LEU A 189 -1.52 -13.78 3.38
N PRO A 190 -1.95 -14.55 2.37
CA PRO A 190 -1.66 -14.24 0.97
C PRO A 190 -2.64 -13.18 0.44
N ILE A 191 -2.16 -11.96 0.23
CA ILE A 191 -2.97 -10.86 -0.33
C ILE A 191 -2.87 -10.90 -1.85
N ASP A 192 -3.89 -11.45 -2.49
CA ASP A 192 -4.02 -11.48 -3.95
C ASP A 192 -4.46 -10.10 -4.47
N LEU A 193 -3.47 -9.29 -4.88
CA LEU A 193 -3.71 -7.96 -5.41
C LEU A 193 -4.45 -8.01 -6.75
N GLU A 194 -4.25 -9.06 -7.55
CA GLU A 194 -4.94 -9.18 -8.84
C GLU A 194 -6.44 -9.40 -8.66
N SER A 195 -6.84 -10.32 -7.79
CA SER A 195 -8.25 -10.61 -7.55
C SER A 195 -8.97 -9.38 -6.99
N THR A 196 -8.37 -8.67 -6.04
CA THR A 196 -8.96 -7.46 -5.44
C THR A 196 -9.02 -6.28 -6.42
N TYR A 197 -8.00 -6.13 -7.28
CA TYR A 197 -7.96 -5.13 -8.36
C TYR A 197 -9.02 -5.42 -9.41
N THR A 198 -9.11 -6.68 -9.87
CA THR A 198 -10.08 -7.14 -10.86
C THR A 198 -11.51 -6.90 -10.36
N ALA A 199 -11.78 -7.21 -9.08
CA ALA A 199 -13.07 -6.92 -8.45
C ALA A 199 -13.38 -5.41 -8.43
N ALA A 200 -12.38 -4.56 -8.14
CA ALA A 200 -12.55 -3.11 -8.15
C ALA A 200 -12.84 -2.57 -9.55
N CYS A 201 -12.12 -3.05 -10.57
CA CYS A 201 -12.37 -2.73 -11.98
C CYS A 201 -13.79 -3.11 -12.39
N ALA A 202 -14.24 -4.32 -12.05
CA ALA A 202 -15.61 -4.77 -12.35
C ALA A 202 -16.66 -3.87 -11.66
N ARG A 203 -16.48 -3.53 -10.38
CA ARG A 203 -17.37 -2.61 -9.63
C ARG A 203 -17.43 -1.21 -10.27
N ARG A 204 -16.35 -0.75 -10.89
CA ARG A 204 -16.27 0.54 -11.59
C ARG A 204 -16.56 0.47 -13.10
N ARG A 205 -16.88 -0.71 -13.63
CA ARG A 205 -17.11 -0.95 -15.07
C ARG A 205 -15.94 -0.43 -15.91
N LEU A 206 -14.73 -0.82 -15.49
CA LEU A 206 -13.51 -0.66 -16.26
C LEU A 206 -13.31 -1.93 -17.09
N GLU A 207 -13.03 -1.75 -18.38
CA GLU A 207 -12.85 -2.80 -19.38
C GLU A 207 -11.37 -2.94 -19.74
#